data_AF-A0A6C0ULT1-F1
#
_entry.id   AF-A0A6C0ULT1-F1
#
_cell.length_a   1.000
_cell.length_b   1.000
_cell.length_c   1.000
_cell.angle_alpha   90.00
_cell.angle_beta   90.00
_cell.angle_gamma   90.00
#
_symmetry.space_group_name_H-M   'P 1'
#
loop_
_entity.id
_entity.type
_entity.pdbx_description
1 polymer ?
#
loop_
_entity_poly.entity_id
_entity_poly.type
_entity_poly.pdbx_seq_one_letter_code
_entity_poly.pdbx_strand_id
1 'polypeptide(L)'
;MTDVREEQLDALVRHVDEQPIDFDGLSVSRDGDRYAFETPEVAQDALSESGLRDIAADAEPYVTNWYYWEVEVGDRGRHRRAFLRKLEAADEWAIPERYAELADGVHTEWGELRISATLDAAGERRYEIRHEDDADANRSELDEYTDPLDARELATFDDRGRYRPLKTAPTLVSGWVFPELDGRDLIEAVDAFYPATIANWNLEREGELDVSHWEETVERQTGIYSVIETWNRGGGHEHVEWVAETCCDDSQCLKRREWQYNEETELEADGGDGVFPCREPCSLVIAASRKWTRLESEETQTYEFELTPSEKEQIEDIIDAVADGRIDDIREADVYEGANRYRTRFLRTKRFDEDGNLSGTPTNRADEEEVAGHDD
;
A
#
# COMPACT_ATOMS: atom_id res chain seq x y z
N MET A 1 25.31 -21.12 15.37
CA MET A 1 24.47 -21.42 16.54
C MET A 1 24.58 -20.20 17.41
N THR A 2 23.49 -19.46 17.51
CA THR A 2 23.38 -18.36 18.46
C THR A 2 23.34 -19.00 19.85
N ASP A 3 24.01 -18.40 20.84
CA ASP A 3 23.89 -18.85 22.23
C ASP A 3 22.78 -18.05 22.93
N VAL A 4 21.97 -18.71 23.78
CA VAL A 4 21.00 -18.00 24.63
C VAL A 4 21.75 -17.10 25.60
N ARG A 5 21.40 -15.81 25.61
CA ARG A 5 22.07 -14.81 26.45
C ARG A 5 21.60 -14.93 27.89
N GLU A 6 22.47 -14.54 28.83
CA GLU A 6 22.15 -14.57 30.26
C GLU A 6 20.91 -13.72 30.60
N GLU A 7 20.73 -12.58 29.93
CA GLU A 7 19.56 -11.72 30.10
C GLU A 7 18.24 -12.40 29.68
N GLN A 8 18.29 -13.29 28.69
CA GLN A 8 17.13 -14.03 28.19
C GLN A 8 16.77 -15.15 29.17
N LEU A 9 17.76 -15.86 29.70
CA LEU A 9 17.57 -16.85 30.76
C LEU A 9 17.05 -16.21 32.05
N ASP A 10 17.58 -15.05 32.44
CA ASP A 10 17.10 -14.30 33.61
C ASP A 10 15.66 -13.82 33.43
N ALA A 11 15.30 -13.40 32.21
CA ALA A 11 13.92 -13.05 31.90
C ALA A 11 13.00 -14.27 31.95
N LEU A 12 13.44 -15.42 31.42
CA LEU A 12 12.67 -16.67 31.45
C LEU A 12 12.34 -17.08 32.89
N VAL A 13 13.35 -17.16 33.77
CA VAL A 13 13.17 -17.53 35.18
C VAL A 13 12.25 -16.55 35.89
N ARG A 14 12.47 -15.24 35.70
CA ARG A 14 11.65 -14.21 36.33
C ARG A 14 10.19 -14.28 35.88
N HIS A 15 9.96 -14.53 34.59
CA HIS A 15 8.61 -14.59 34.05
C HIS A 15 7.87 -15.82 34.56
N VAL A 16 8.50 -17.00 34.55
CA VAL A 16 7.86 -18.23 35.04
C VAL A 16 7.56 -18.19 36.55
N ASP A 17 8.33 -17.42 37.31
CA ASP A 17 8.07 -17.16 38.73
C ASP A 17 6.78 -16.37 38.97
N GLU A 18 6.37 -15.56 38.00
CA GLU A 18 5.15 -14.75 38.06
C GLU A 18 3.97 -15.46 37.42
N GLN A 19 4.18 -16.09 36.26
CA GLN A 19 3.13 -16.77 35.48
C GLN A 19 3.73 -17.84 34.55
N PRO A 20 3.01 -18.96 34.29
CA PRO A 20 3.49 -19.96 33.35
C PRO A 20 3.64 -19.38 31.93
N ILE A 21 4.64 -19.87 31.21
CA ILE A 21 4.88 -19.58 29.80
C ILE A 21 4.23 -20.69 28.98
N ASP A 22 3.43 -20.32 27.99
CA ASP A 22 2.94 -21.21 26.94
C ASP A 22 2.93 -20.40 25.64
N PHE A 23 3.96 -20.59 24.81
CA PHE A 23 4.20 -19.73 23.65
C PHE A 23 4.97 -20.42 22.52
N ASP A 24 4.38 -20.48 21.32
CA ASP A 24 4.98 -21.05 20.10
C ASP A 24 5.68 -22.42 20.33
N GLY A 25 5.10 -23.26 21.18
CA GLY A 25 5.64 -24.59 21.51
C GLY A 25 6.62 -24.62 22.69
N LEU A 26 6.96 -23.48 23.30
CA LEU A 26 7.65 -23.42 24.59
C LEU A 26 6.64 -23.40 25.73
N SER A 27 6.71 -24.39 26.62
CA SER A 27 5.94 -24.41 27.87
C SER A 27 6.89 -24.46 29.06
N VAL A 28 6.77 -23.50 29.97
CA VAL A 28 7.55 -23.47 31.22
C VAL A 28 6.64 -23.12 32.37
N SER A 29 6.65 -23.93 33.42
CA SER A 29 5.83 -23.69 34.61
C SER A 29 6.60 -23.94 35.89
N ARG A 30 6.11 -23.36 36.98
CA ARG A 30 6.67 -23.53 38.33
C ARG A 30 5.65 -24.19 39.24
N ASP A 31 6.06 -25.26 39.91
CA ASP A 31 5.32 -25.92 40.99
C ASP A 31 6.17 -25.93 42.27
N GLY A 32 5.82 -25.07 43.22
CA GLY A 32 6.58 -24.85 44.45
C GLY A 32 8.00 -24.34 44.17
N ASP A 33 9.01 -25.14 44.49
CA ASP A 33 10.44 -24.82 44.27
C ASP A 33 11.02 -25.53 43.04
N ARG A 34 10.17 -26.06 42.17
CA ARG A 34 10.56 -26.84 40.99
C ARG A 34 9.97 -26.27 39.73
N TYR A 35 10.69 -26.46 38.62
CA TYR A 35 10.24 -26.06 37.29
C TYR A 35 9.95 -27.28 36.42
N ALA A 36 9.01 -27.11 35.50
CA ALA A 36 8.77 -27.99 34.37
C ALA A 36 9.06 -27.21 33.09
N PHE A 37 9.74 -27.84 32.13
CA PHE A 37 10.12 -27.28 30.85
C PHE A 37 9.75 -28.25 29.74
N GLU A 38 9.06 -27.76 28.72
CA GLU A 38 8.62 -28.55 27.58
C GLU A 38 8.77 -27.76 26.28
N THR A 39 9.24 -28.47 25.26
CA THR A 39 9.28 -28.12 23.84
C THR A 39 8.81 -29.35 23.06
N PRO A 40 8.54 -29.26 21.74
CA PRO A 40 8.18 -30.43 20.94
C PRO A 40 9.22 -31.56 20.96
N GLU A 41 10.48 -31.25 21.26
CA GLU A 41 11.58 -32.21 21.25
C GLU A 41 11.98 -32.70 22.66
N VAL A 42 11.79 -31.87 23.67
CA VAL A 42 12.30 -32.10 25.03
C VAL A 42 11.25 -31.74 26.06
N ALA A 43 10.98 -32.67 26.99
CA ALA A 43 10.15 -32.44 28.17
C ALA A 43 10.88 -32.91 29.43
N GLN A 44 10.99 -32.05 30.44
CA GLN A 44 11.58 -32.38 31.75
C GLN A 44 10.84 -31.68 32.90
N ASP A 45 10.63 -32.44 33.96
CA ASP A 45 9.96 -31.99 35.18
C ASP A 45 10.91 -31.97 36.39
N ALA A 46 10.44 -31.36 37.48
CA ALA A 46 11.13 -31.33 38.77
C ALA A 46 12.54 -30.70 38.72
N LEU A 47 12.76 -29.78 37.78
CA LEU A 47 14.02 -29.08 37.61
C LEU A 47 14.29 -28.12 38.76
N SER A 48 15.57 -27.97 39.10
CA SER A 48 16.05 -26.82 39.89
C SER A 48 16.18 -25.60 38.97
N GLU A 49 16.34 -24.39 39.52
CA GLU A 49 16.58 -23.19 38.68
C GLU A 49 17.81 -23.36 37.77
N SER A 50 18.92 -23.91 38.28
CA SER A 50 20.09 -24.20 37.45
C SER A 50 19.77 -25.23 36.36
N GLY A 51 18.96 -26.24 36.68
CA GLY A 51 18.52 -27.23 35.69
C GLY A 51 17.60 -26.64 34.62
N LEU A 52 16.76 -25.66 34.98
CA LEU A 52 15.96 -24.89 34.03
C LEU A 52 16.84 -24.03 33.12
N ARG A 53 17.86 -23.36 33.67
CA ARG A 53 18.80 -22.56 32.87
C ARG A 53 19.59 -23.43 31.88
N ASP A 54 20.06 -24.59 32.32
CA ASP A 54 20.82 -25.53 31.47
C ASP A 54 19.97 -26.03 30.30
N ILE A 55 18.74 -26.52 30.56
CA ILE A 55 17.86 -27.02 29.50
C ILE A 55 17.38 -25.91 28.56
N ALA A 56 17.14 -24.70 29.08
CA ALA A 56 16.74 -23.55 28.28
C ALA A 56 17.88 -23.09 27.34
N ALA A 57 19.14 -23.18 27.79
CA ALA A 57 20.30 -22.87 26.95
C ALA A 57 20.43 -23.83 25.76
N ASP A 58 20.09 -25.10 25.95
CA ASP A 58 20.09 -26.12 24.88
C ASP A 58 18.89 -25.97 23.91
N ALA A 59 17.82 -25.27 24.32
CA ALA A 59 16.60 -25.05 23.55
C ALA A 59 16.55 -23.64 22.92
N GLU A 60 17.68 -23.18 22.36
CA GLU A 60 17.90 -21.80 21.93
C GLU A 60 16.77 -21.20 21.08
N PRO A 61 16.32 -21.84 19.98
CA PRO A 61 15.32 -21.22 19.10
C PRO A 61 14.01 -20.90 19.82
N TYR A 62 13.59 -21.75 20.77
CA TYR A 62 12.36 -21.57 21.54
C TYR A 62 12.48 -20.42 22.54
N VAL A 63 13.61 -20.35 23.26
CA VAL A 63 13.83 -19.33 24.30
C VAL A 63 14.08 -17.94 23.69
N THR A 64 14.89 -17.86 22.63
CA THR A 64 15.16 -16.59 21.94
C THR A 64 13.92 -16.07 21.22
N ASN A 65 13.07 -16.97 20.72
CA ASN A 65 11.78 -16.58 20.12
C ASN A 65 10.80 -16.04 21.15
N TRP A 66 10.61 -16.77 22.25
CA TRP A 66 9.76 -16.31 23.34
C TRP A 66 10.23 -14.94 23.85
N TYR A 67 11.53 -14.77 24.07
CA TYR A 67 12.08 -13.50 24.54
C TYR A 67 11.79 -12.35 23.56
N TYR A 68 12.06 -12.54 22.26
CA TYR A 68 11.79 -11.53 21.24
C TYR A 68 10.32 -11.09 21.26
N TRP A 69 9.39 -12.05 21.23
CA TRP A 69 7.97 -11.74 21.15
C TRP A 69 7.39 -11.21 22.46
N GLU A 70 7.65 -11.86 23.59
CA GLU A 70 7.02 -11.54 24.87
C GLU A 70 7.72 -10.39 25.61
N VAL A 71 9.03 -10.21 25.40
CA VAL A 71 9.83 -9.21 26.13
C VAL A 71 10.17 -8.00 25.25
N GLU A 72 10.70 -8.21 24.04
CA GLU A 72 11.16 -7.09 23.20
C GLU A 72 10.03 -6.42 22.41
N VAL A 73 9.19 -7.21 21.75
CA VAL A 73 8.00 -6.71 21.04
C VAL A 73 6.87 -6.43 22.04
N GLY A 74 6.60 -7.40 22.92
CA GLY A 74 5.52 -7.37 23.91
C GLY A 74 4.11 -7.29 23.30
N ASP A 75 3.14 -6.97 24.16
CA ASP A 75 1.71 -6.88 23.79
C ASP A 75 1.30 -5.49 23.27
N ARG A 76 2.18 -4.50 23.37
CA ARG A 76 1.88 -3.13 22.96
C ARG A 76 1.98 -3.02 21.44
N GLY A 77 0.82 -2.89 20.80
CA GLY A 77 0.72 -2.68 19.35
C GLY A 77 0.47 -3.98 18.60
N ARG A 78 -0.74 -4.55 18.77
CA ARG A 78 -1.14 -5.82 18.15
C ARG A 78 -0.90 -5.86 16.63
N HIS A 79 -1.11 -4.75 15.92
CA HIS A 79 -0.90 -4.67 14.48
C HIS A 79 0.58 -4.80 14.10
N ARG A 80 1.48 -4.14 14.86
CA ARG A 80 2.93 -4.28 14.69
C ARG A 80 3.36 -5.72 14.91
N ARG A 81 2.92 -6.33 16.01
CA ARG A 81 3.24 -7.73 16.32
C ARG A 81 2.77 -8.67 15.22
N ALA A 82 1.52 -8.54 14.77
CA ALA A 82 0.97 -9.36 13.70
C ALA A 82 1.73 -9.20 12.38
N PHE A 83 2.14 -7.97 12.05
CA PHE A 83 2.91 -7.70 10.84
C PHE A 83 4.30 -8.30 10.89
N LEU A 84 5.04 -8.12 11.99
CA LEU A 84 6.35 -8.77 12.15
C LEU A 84 6.23 -10.30 12.08
N ARG A 85 5.17 -10.88 12.68
CA ARG A 85 4.91 -12.32 12.58
C ARG A 85 4.64 -12.76 11.14
N LYS A 86 3.89 -11.97 10.37
CA LYS A 86 3.65 -12.21 8.93
C LYS A 86 4.96 -12.26 8.16
N LEU A 87 5.87 -11.31 8.39
CA LEU A 87 7.15 -11.22 7.67
C LEU A 87 8.06 -12.44 7.91
N GLU A 88 7.90 -13.12 9.04
CA GLU A 88 8.65 -14.33 9.38
C GLU A 88 7.86 -15.62 9.07
N ALA A 89 6.70 -15.53 8.40
CA ALA A 89 5.76 -16.64 8.18
C ALA A 89 5.49 -17.45 9.47
N ALA A 90 5.35 -16.75 10.59
CA ALA A 90 5.28 -17.35 11.93
C ALA A 90 4.07 -18.26 12.18
N ASP A 91 3.01 -18.10 11.38
CA ASP A 91 1.81 -18.94 11.46
C ASP A 91 1.92 -20.19 10.55
N GLU A 92 2.96 -20.27 9.71
CA GLU A 92 3.17 -21.35 8.74
C GLU A 92 4.27 -22.34 9.17
N TRP A 93 5.31 -21.85 9.84
CA TRP A 93 6.48 -22.66 10.20
C TRP A 93 6.63 -22.85 11.71
N ALA A 94 7.04 -24.06 12.09
CA ALA A 94 7.52 -24.32 13.44
C ALA A 94 8.83 -23.54 13.70
N ILE A 95 9.14 -23.25 14.96
CA ILE A 95 10.29 -22.39 15.32
C ILE A 95 11.61 -22.82 14.66
N PRO A 96 12.03 -24.10 14.71
CA PRO A 96 13.30 -24.51 14.12
C PRO A 96 13.35 -24.31 12.60
N GLU A 97 12.25 -24.58 11.90
CA GLU A 97 12.13 -24.39 10.45
C GLU A 97 12.17 -22.90 10.11
N ARG A 98 11.39 -22.08 10.82
CA ARG A 98 11.40 -20.62 10.64
C ARG A 98 12.78 -20.02 10.85
N TYR A 99 13.51 -20.46 11.87
CA TYR A 99 14.86 -19.96 12.14
C TYR A 99 15.85 -20.35 11.03
N ALA A 100 15.66 -21.52 10.40
CA ALA A 100 16.46 -21.92 9.24
C ALA A 100 16.17 -21.02 8.03
N GLU A 101 14.88 -20.76 7.73
CA GLU A 101 14.48 -19.87 6.64
C GLU A 101 14.95 -18.42 6.87
N LEU A 102 14.87 -17.93 8.12
CA LEU A 102 15.40 -16.61 8.49
C LEU A 102 16.92 -16.48 8.38
N ALA A 103 17.67 -17.59 8.37
CA ALA A 103 19.11 -17.54 8.15
C ALA A 103 19.46 -17.22 6.69
N ASP A 104 18.62 -17.67 5.74
CA ASP A 104 18.76 -17.40 4.31
C ASP A 104 18.03 -16.12 3.88
N GLY A 105 16.97 -15.75 4.63
CA GLY A 105 16.18 -14.54 4.44
C GLY A 105 14.77 -14.84 3.94
N VAL A 106 13.77 -14.32 4.65
CA VAL A 106 12.36 -14.45 4.30
C VAL A 106 11.89 -13.16 3.65
N HIS A 107 11.39 -13.23 2.44
CA HIS A 107 10.97 -12.07 1.67
C HIS A 107 9.45 -11.90 1.68
N THR A 108 8.99 -10.67 1.83
CA THR A 108 7.58 -10.30 1.72
C THR A 108 7.46 -9.01 0.93
N GLU A 109 6.57 -9.00 -0.06
CA GLU A 109 6.18 -7.81 -0.80
C GLU A 109 5.07 -7.06 -0.05
N TRP A 110 5.15 -5.73 -0.05
CA TRP A 110 4.18 -4.86 0.59
C TRP A 110 4.02 -3.56 -0.18
N GLY A 111 3.09 -3.53 -1.15
CA GLY A 111 3.09 -2.49 -2.18
C GLY A 111 4.36 -2.63 -3.02
N GLU A 112 5.05 -1.52 -3.31
CA GLU A 112 6.31 -1.53 -4.06
C GLU A 112 7.54 -1.80 -3.15
N LEU A 113 7.33 -2.24 -1.90
CA LEU A 113 8.41 -2.57 -0.98
C LEU A 113 8.70 -4.06 -1.01
N ARG A 114 9.98 -4.41 -1.14
CA ARG A 114 10.49 -5.74 -0.78
C ARG A 114 11.09 -5.67 0.62
N ILE A 115 10.48 -6.41 1.55
CA ILE A 115 10.94 -6.51 2.93
C ILE A 115 11.59 -7.88 3.14
N SER A 116 12.82 -7.91 3.65
CA SER A 116 13.55 -9.15 3.93
C SER A 116 13.80 -9.28 5.42
N ALA A 117 13.23 -10.30 6.06
CA ALA A 117 13.48 -10.63 7.46
C ALA A 117 14.61 -11.65 7.58
N THR A 118 15.57 -11.39 8.46
CA THR A 118 16.72 -12.26 8.72
C THR A 118 16.99 -12.40 10.21
N LEU A 119 17.69 -13.47 10.60
CA LEU A 119 18.33 -13.58 11.91
C LEU A 119 19.83 -13.34 11.75
N ASP A 120 20.36 -12.35 12.45
CA ASP A 120 21.80 -12.09 12.45
C ASP A 120 22.57 -13.15 13.27
N ALA A 121 23.90 -13.07 13.24
CA ALA A 121 24.77 -14.00 13.96
C ALA A 121 24.60 -13.97 15.50
N ALA A 122 23.96 -12.93 16.04
CA ALA A 122 23.61 -12.81 17.46
C ALA A 122 22.16 -13.25 17.74
N GLY A 123 21.44 -13.77 16.74
CA GLY A 123 20.04 -14.20 16.80
C GLY A 123 19.05 -13.05 16.92
N GLU A 124 19.44 -11.84 16.53
CA GLU A 124 18.53 -10.70 16.49
C GLU A 124 17.83 -10.64 15.14
N ARG A 125 16.56 -10.26 15.17
CA ARG A 125 15.79 -10.02 13.93
C ARG A 125 16.30 -8.75 13.29
N ARG A 126 16.64 -8.84 12.01
CA ARG A 126 17.00 -7.71 11.16
C ARG A 126 16.13 -7.68 9.94
N TYR A 127 15.72 -6.48 9.56
CA TYR A 127 14.86 -6.26 8.42
C TYR A 127 15.55 -5.34 7.43
N GLU A 128 15.59 -5.78 6.18
CA GLU A 128 15.97 -4.94 5.06
C GLU A 128 14.71 -4.48 4.31
N ILE A 129 14.66 -3.22 3.89
CA ILE A 129 13.63 -2.70 2.98
C ILE A 129 14.33 -2.11 1.74
N ARG A 130 13.82 -2.44 0.55
CA ARG A 130 14.16 -1.78 -0.72
C ARG A 130 12.93 -1.71 -1.61
N HIS A 131 13.02 -1.01 -2.73
CA HIS A 131 11.99 -1.08 -3.76
C HIS A 131 11.95 -2.49 -4.40
N GLU A 132 10.78 -2.96 -4.83
CA GLU A 132 10.64 -4.28 -5.48
C GLU A 132 11.45 -4.41 -6.77
N ASP A 133 11.50 -3.35 -7.58
CA ASP A 133 12.35 -3.27 -8.78
C ASP A 133 13.86 -3.42 -8.47
N ASP A 134 14.29 -3.21 -7.24
CA ASP A 134 15.68 -3.35 -6.78
C ASP A 134 15.96 -4.73 -6.15
N ALA A 135 15.04 -5.70 -6.29
CA ALA A 135 15.15 -7.03 -5.69
C ALA A 135 16.48 -7.73 -6.02
N ASP A 136 16.91 -7.63 -7.28
CA ASP A 136 18.15 -8.26 -7.78
C ASP A 136 19.36 -7.30 -7.78
N ALA A 137 19.16 -6.03 -7.41
CA ALA A 137 20.23 -5.03 -7.40
C ALA A 137 21.26 -5.34 -6.30
N ASN A 138 22.54 -5.13 -6.61
CA ASN A 138 23.56 -5.26 -5.58
C ASN A 138 23.41 -4.11 -4.58
N ARG A 139 23.47 -4.41 -3.28
CA ARG A 139 23.37 -3.38 -2.22
C ARG A 139 24.35 -2.22 -2.43
N SER A 140 25.55 -2.48 -2.95
CA SER A 140 26.55 -1.42 -3.22
C SER A 140 26.20 -0.46 -4.37
N GLU A 141 25.15 -0.75 -5.13
CA GLU A 141 24.62 0.09 -6.20
C GLU A 141 23.43 0.94 -5.75
N LEU A 142 22.95 0.74 -4.51
CA LEU A 142 21.81 1.44 -3.92
C LEU A 142 22.28 2.49 -2.90
N ASP A 143 21.52 3.57 -2.77
CA ASP A 143 21.74 4.55 -1.72
C ASP A 143 21.27 3.98 -0.37
N GLU A 144 22.20 3.84 0.59
CA GLU A 144 21.91 3.28 1.91
C GLU A 144 21.37 4.32 2.88
N TYR A 145 20.29 3.98 3.56
CA TYR A 145 19.65 4.78 4.60
C TYR A 145 19.55 3.98 5.91
N THR A 146 19.94 4.59 7.02
CA THR A 146 19.92 3.93 8.35
C THR A 146 18.90 4.54 9.30
N ASP A 147 18.42 5.76 9.02
CA ASP A 147 17.39 6.41 9.83
C ASP A 147 16.02 6.12 9.21
N PRO A 148 15.11 5.39 9.87
CA PRO A 148 13.78 5.08 9.32
C PRO A 148 12.96 6.34 8.96
N LEU A 149 13.31 7.50 9.52
CA LEU A 149 12.65 8.77 9.19
C LEU A 149 12.92 9.22 7.75
N ASP A 150 14.03 8.80 7.14
CA ASP A 150 14.41 9.12 5.76
C ASP A 150 13.39 8.58 4.74
N ALA A 151 12.65 7.53 5.12
CA ALA A 151 11.55 6.99 4.32
C ALA A 151 10.48 8.05 4.00
N ARG A 152 10.31 9.07 4.86
CA ARG A 152 9.36 10.17 4.57
C ARG A 152 9.84 11.01 3.39
N GLU A 153 11.14 11.26 3.26
CA GLU A 153 11.69 12.04 2.15
C GLU A 153 11.56 11.26 0.84
N LEU A 154 11.94 9.97 0.86
CA LEU A 154 11.80 9.05 -0.27
C LEU A 154 10.33 8.90 -0.72
N ALA A 155 9.39 8.85 0.22
CA ALA A 155 7.97 8.76 -0.10
C ALA A 155 7.36 10.07 -0.60
N THR A 156 8.06 11.22 -0.50
CA THR A 156 7.47 12.55 -0.76
C THR A 156 7.31 12.88 -2.23
N PHE A 157 8.27 12.46 -3.07
CA PHE A 157 8.29 12.79 -4.50
C PHE A 157 8.41 11.52 -5.35
N ASP A 158 7.94 11.57 -6.59
CA ASP A 158 8.17 10.52 -7.58
C ASP A 158 9.50 10.72 -8.32
N ASP A 159 9.80 9.82 -9.26
CA ASP A 159 10.99 9.83 -10.11
C ASP A 159 11.15 11.11 -10.96
N ARG A 160 10.05 11.82 -11.18
CA ARG A 160 9.99 13.11 -11.90
C ARG A 160 10.06 14.32 -10.95
N GLY A 161 10.22 14.09 -9.64
CA GLY A 161 10.25 15.14 -8.63
C GLY A 161 8.88 15.78 -8.34
N ARG A 162 7.78 15.15 -8.78
CA ARG A 162 6.42 15.61 -8.48
C ARG A 162 6.01 15.09 -7.10
N TYR A 163 5.29 15.93 -6.36
CA TYR A 163 4.80 15.53 -5.03
C TYR A 163 3.84 14.34 -5.15
N ARG A 164 3.98 13.36 -4.25
CA ARG A 164 3.11 12.18 -4.10
C ARG A 164 2.05 12.44 -3.03
N PRO A 165 0.85 12.98 -3.39
CA PRO A 165 -0.23 13.18 -2.43
C PRO A 165 -0.86 11.86 -1.99
N LEU A 166 -0.91 10.87 -2.88
CA LEU A 166 -1.31 9.50 -2.58
C LEU A 166 -0.06 8.65 -2.45
N LYS A 167 0.27 8.27 -1.22
CA LYS A 167 1.45 7.46 -0.95
C LYS A 167 1.39 6.06 -1.50
N THR A 168 0.19 5.55 -1.77
CA THR A 168 -0.05 4.22 -2.37
C THR A 168 -0.20 4.27 -3.88
N ALA A 169 0.06 5.39 -4.56
CA ALA A 169 0.17 5.39 -6.01
C ALA A 169 1.48 4.66 -6.42
N PRO A 170 1.47 3.77 -7.42
CA PRO A 170 2.62 2.98 -7.86
C PRO A 170 3.64 3.86 -8.60
N THR A 171 4.36 4.65 -7.82
CA THR A 171 5.23 5.75 -8.25
C THR A 171 6.35 5.97 -7.24
N LEU A 172 6.61 5.00 -6.37
CA LEU A 172 7.69 5.11 -5.41
C LEU A 172 9.02 5.07 -6.19
N VAL A 173 9.96 5.92 -5.80
CA VAL A 173 11.29 5.90 -6.44
C VAL A 173 12.02 4.62 -6.05
N SER A 174 12.77 4.03 -6.96
CA SER A 174 13.75 2.96 -6.71
C SER A 174 15.16 3.54 -6.50
N GLY A 175 16.15 2.67 -6.26
CA GLY A 175 17.56 3.03 -6.10
C GLY A 175 18.04 3.20 -4.66
N TRP A 176 17.29 2.74 -3.66
CA TRP A 176 17.61 2.90 -2.24
C TRP A 176 17.42 1.62 -1.43
N VAL A 177 18.05 1.56 -0.25
CA VAL A 177 17.92 0.45 0.69
C VAL A 177 18.03 0.89 2.14
N PHE A 178 17.17 0.35 3.01
CA PHE A 178 17.34 0.34 4.45
C PHE A 178 17.86 -1.02 4.87
N PRO A 179 19.16 -1.18 5.18
CA PRO A 179 19.78 -2.50 5.20
C PRO A 179 19.60 -3.30 6.49
N GLU A 180 19.49 -2.62 7.63
CA GLU A 180 19.59 -3.26 8.96
C GLU A 180 18.65 -2.58 9.96
N LEU A 181 17.35 -2.65 9.71
CA LEU A 181 16.32 -2.15 10.63
C LEU A 181 16.00 -3.18 11.71
N ASP A 182 15.70 -2.69 12.93
CA ASP A 182 15.01 -3.50 13.92
C ASP A 182 13.48 -3.51 13.65
N GLY A 183 12.74 -4.35 14.38
CA GLY A 183 11.29 -4.46 14.18
C GLY A 183 10.48 -3.22 14.60
N ARG A 184 11.07 -2.21 15.25
CA ARG A 184 10.41 -0.93 15.50
C ARG A 184 10.63 0.00 14.31
N ASP A 185 11.89 0.15 13.89
CA ASP A 185 12.30 1.05 12.82
C ASP A 185 11.72 0.60 11.47
N LEU A 186 11.61 -0.71 11.24
CA LEU A 186 10.87 -1.29 10.11
C LEU A 186 9.43 -0.75 10.04
N ILE A 187 8.71 -0.77 11.15
CA ILE A 187 7.30 -0.35 11.21
C ILE A 187 7.18 1.14 10.95
N GLU A 188 8.12 1.94 11.48
CA GLU A 188 8.16 3.37 11.21
C GLU A 188 8.46 3.68 9.74
N ALA A 189 9.39 2.95 9.11
CA ALA A 189 9.68 3.09 7.69
C ALA A 189 8.47 2.68 6.81
N VAL A 190 7.84 1.54 7.08
CA VAL A 190 6.65 1.09 6.33
C VAL A 190 5.48 2.05 6.52
N ASP A 191 5.24 2.60 7.71
CA ASP A 191 4.18 3.59 7.93
C ASP A 191 4.50 4.93 7.25
N ALA A 192 5.77 5.29 7.10
CA ALA A 192 6.18 6.46 6.32
C ALA A 192 5.93 6.27 4.81
N PHE A 193 6.22 5.08 4.27
CA PHE A 193 5.94 4.74 2.87
C PHE A 193 4.45 4.57 2.60
N TYR A 194 3.75 3.78 3.40
CA TYR A 194 2.35 3.44 3.22
C TYR A 194 1.57 3.55 4.54
N PRO A 195 1.16 4.78 4.90
CA PRO A 195 0.51 5.06 6.18
C PRO A 195 -0.73 4.20 6.44
N ALA A 196 -0.84 3.70 7.68
CA ALA A 196 -1.95 2.91 8.20
C ALA A 196 -2.22 1.56 7.50
N THR A 197 -1.40 1.14 6.54
CA THR A 197 -1.61 -0.13 5.80
C THR A 197 -1.49 -1.33 6.71
N ILE A 198 -0.49 -1.36 7.61
CA ILE A 198 -0.30 -2.44 8.59
C ILE A 198 -1.52 -2.58 9.50
N ALA A 199 -2.04 -1.45 10.00
CA ALA A 199 -3.18 -1.45 10.90
C ALA A 199 -4.44 -1.98 10.20
N ASN A 200 -4.73 -1.47 9.00
CA ASN A 200 -5.90 -1.84 8.22
C ASN A 200 -5.85 -3.31 7.77
N TRP A 201 -4.69 -3.79 7.31
CA TRP A 201 -4.51 -5.20 6.96
C TRP A 201 -4.78 -6.12 8.16
N ASN A 202 -4.25 -5.78 9.34
CA ASN A 202 -4.50 -6.61 10.50
C ASN A 202 -5.95 -6.50 11.00
N LEU A 203 -6.60 -5.34 10.87
CA LEU A 203 -8.03 -5.20 11.17
C LEU A 203 -8.88 -6.08 10.25
N GLU A 204 -8.57 -6.11 8.96
CA GLU A 204 -9.25 -6.96 7.99
C GLU A 204 -9.08 -8.45 8.31
N ARG A 205 -7.84 -8.88 8.58
CA ARG A 205 -7.53 -10.26 8.96
C ARG A 205 -8.33 -10.73 10.17
N GLU A 206 -8.59 -9.83 11.13
CA GLU A 206 -9.37 -10.12 12.34
C GLU A 206 -10.88 -9.90 12.16
N GLY A 207 -11.34 -9.49 10.97
CA GLY A 207 -12.76 -9.19 10.71
C GLY A 207 -13.27 -7.93 11.40
N GLU A 208 -12.37 -7.02 11.75
CA GLU A 208 -12.64 -5.77 12.47
C GLU A 208 -12.41 -4.51 11.60
N LEU A 209 -12.18 -4.66 10.29
CA LEU A 209 -12.02 -3.53 9.40
C LEU A 209 -13.36 -2.78 9.26
N ASP A 210 -13.37 -1.56 9.78
CA ASP A 210 -14.48 -0.63 9.60
C ASP A 210 -14.41 0.00 8.21
N VAL A 211 -15.38 -0.29 7.35
CA VAL A 211 -15.44 0.17 5.96
C VAL A 211 -16.50 1.26 5.84
N SER A 212 -16.08 2.44 5.38
CA SER A 212 -16.99 3.53 5.02
C SER A 212 -17.26 3.51 3.52
N HIS A 213 -18.50 3.19 3.17
CA HIS A 213 -18.95 3.14 1.78
C HIS A 213 -19.09 4.55 1.18
N TRP A 214 -19.33 4.60 -0.14
CA TRP A 214 -19.47 5.85 -0.88
C TRP A 214 -20.53 6.79 -0.31
N GLU A 215 -21.76 6.31 -0.09
CA GLU A 215 -22.86 7.14 0.41
C GLU A 215 -22.52 7.78 1.75
N GLU A 216 -22.05 6.99 2.70
CA GLU A 216 -21.64 7.45 4.03
C GLU A 216 -20.52 8.50 3.96
N THR A 217 -19.57 8.31 3.05
CA THR A 217 -18.43 9.22 2.86
C THR A 217 -18.84 10.54 2.23
N VAL A 218 -19.74 10.50 1.24
CA VAL A 218 -20.26 11.67 0.55
C VAL A 218 -21.17 12.51 1.46
N GLU A 219 -22.01 11.89 2.27
CA GLU A 219 -22.89 12.58 3.24
C GLU A 219 -22.11 13.40 4.29
N ARG A 220 -20.86 13.04 4.56
CA ARG A 220 -19.98 13.82 5.46
C ARG A 220 -19.39 15.05 4.79
N GLN A 221 -19.42 15.15 3.46
CA GLN A 221 -18.75 16.21 2.73
C GLN A 221 -19.53 17.52 2.82
N THR A 222 -18.84 18.59 3.21
CA THR A 222 -19.44 19.91 3.40
C THR A 222 -18.76 20.98 2.55
N GLY A 223 -19.35 22.18 2.50
CA GLY A 223 -18.79 23.32 1.80
C GLY A 223 -18.68 23.08 0.30
N ILE A 224 -17.48 23.29 -0.28
CA ILE A 224 -17.29 23.17 -1.74
C ILE A 224 -17.49 21.75 -2.28
N TYR A 225 -17.47 20.73 -1.42
CA TYR A 225 -17.61 19.32 -1.77
C TYR A 225 -19.04 18.78 -1.66
N SER A 226 -19.97 19.52 -1.04
CA SER A 226 -21.37 19.09 -0.90
C SER A 226 -22.10 18.91 -2.24
N VAL A 227 -21.52 19.40 -3.34
CA VAL A 227 -22.06 19.20 -4.69
C VAL A 227 -22.07 17.71 -5.08
N ILE A 228 -21.16 16.89 -4.53
CA ILE A 228 -21.07 15.46 -4.86
C ILE A 228 -22.38 14.73 -4.47
N GLU A 229 -23.03 15.13 -3.37
CA GLU A 229 -24.34 14.58 -2.97
C GLU A 229 -25.41 14.71 -4.05
N THR A 230 -25.30 15.71 -4.94
CA THR A 230 -26.28 15.89 -6.02
C THR A 230 -26.18 14.80 -7.08
N TRP A 231 -25.01 14.15 -7.20
CA TRP A 231 -24.80 13.05 -8.14
C TRP A 231 -25.55 11.79 -7.70
N ASN A 232 -25.65 11.55 -6.39
CA ASN A 232 -26.43 10.45 -5.80
C ASN A 232 -27.97 10.63 -5.93
N ARG A 233 -28.46 11.72 -6.56
CA ARG A 233 -29.91 11.99 -6.70
C ARG A 233 -30.52 11.42 -7.98
N GLY A 234 -29.72 11.09 -8.99
CA GLY A 234 -30.15 10.27 -10.11
C GLY A 234 -30.22 8.81 -9.63
N GLY A 235 -31.29 8.07 -9.92
CA GLY A 235 -31.57 6.77 -9.29
C GLY A 235 -30.66 5.60 -9.68
N GLY A 236 -29.33 5.77 -9.70
CA GLY A 236 -28.32 4.76 -9.97
C GLY A 236 -26.95 5.11 -9.37
N HIS A 237 -25.99 4.18 -9.48
CA HIS A 237 -24.61 4.29 -8.97
C HIS A 237 -23.55 4.28 -10.08
N GLU A 238 -23.97 4.43 -11.34
CA GLU A 238 -23.10 4.37 -12.53
C GLU A 238 -21.93 5.37 -12.46
N HIS A 239 -22.17 6.55 -11.88
CA HIS A 239 -21.10 7.52 -11.65
C HIS A 239 -20.02 7.03 -10.68
N VAL A 240 -20.41 6.21 -9.70
CA VAL A 240 -19.47 5.64 -8.73
C VAL A 240 -18.68 4.51 -9.37
N GLU A 241 -19.27 3.77 -10.31
CA GLU A 241 -18.53 2.80 -11.14
C GLU A 241 -17.39 3.48 -11.89
N TRP A 242 -17.67 4.55 -12.62
CA TRP A 242 -16.63 5.28 -13.36
C TRP A 242 -15.57 5.88 -12.45
N VAL A 243 -15.97 6.40 -11.28
CA VAL A 243 -15.03 6.90 -10.27
C VAL A 243 -14.13 5.78 -9.76
N ALA A 244 -14.69 4.61 -9.45
CA ALA A 244 -13.92 3.46 -8.96
C ALA A 244 -12.97 2.95 -10.05
N GLU A 245 -13.46 2.70 -11.26
CA GLU A 245 -12.67 2.24 -12.41
C GLU A 245 -11.53 3.21 -12.76
N THR A 246 -11.78 4.52 -12.67
CA THR A 246 -10.77 5.53 -13.02
C THR A 246 -9.73 5.74 -11.91
N CYS A 247 -10.12 5.70 -10.64
CA CYS A 247 -9.24 6.10 -9.53
C CYS A 247 -8.66 4.96 -8.71
N CYS A 248 -9.28 3.78 -8.73
CA CYS A 248 -8.98 2.68 -7.81
C CYS A 248 -8.45 1.44 -8.52
N ASP A 249 -8.04 1.57 -9.77
CA ASP A 249 -7.30 0.56 -10.51
C ASP A 249 -5.87 0.39 -9.94
N ASP A 250 -5.29 -0.80 -10.10
CA ASP A 250 -3.95 -1.12 -9.58
C ASP A 250 -2.85 -0.25 -10.21
N SER A 251 -3.06 0.28 -11.43
CA SER A 251 -2.16 1.26 -12.05
C SER A 251 -2.18 2.63 -11.35
N GLN A 252 -3.21 2.91 -10.53
CA GLN A 252 -3.41 4.17 -9.83
C GLN A 252 -3.18 4.06 -8.33
N CYS A 253 -3.45 2.89 -7.73
CA CYS A 253 -3.38 2.69 -6.28
C CYS A 253 -3.11 1.24 -5.90
N LEU A 254 -2.08 1.01 -5.09
CA LEU A 254 -1.67 -0.31 -4.56
C LEU A 254 -2.63 -0.90 -3.50
N LYS A 255 -3.72 -0.21 -3.17
CA LYS A 255 -4.67 -0.69 -2.15
C LYS A 255 -5.82 -1.41 -2.84
N ARG A 256 -6.24 -2.54 -2.26
CA ARG A 256 -7.50 -3.18 -2.66
C ARG A 256 -8.71 -2.44 -2.08
N ARG A 257 -9.61 -1.96 -2.92
CA ARG A 257 -10.84 -1.26 -2.54
C ARG A 257 -11.85 -2.19 -1.89
N GLU A 258 -12.12 -1.94 -0.61
CA GLU A 258 -13.17 -2.63 0.16
C GLU A 258 -14.48 -1.85 0.20
N TRP A 259 -14.42 -0.52 0.12
CA TRP A 259 -15.63 0.32 0.12
C TRP A 259 -16.42 0.11 -1.17
N GLN A 260 -17.73 -0.05 -1.06
CA GLN A 260 -18.69 -0.16 -2.19
C GLN A 260 -19.59 1.08 -2.28
N TYR A 261 -20.65 1.03 -3.10
CA TYR A 261 -21.63 2.12 -3.13
C TYR A 261 -22.29 2.32 -1.75
N ASN A 262 -22.81 1.23 -1.18
CA ASN A 262 -23.28 1.10 0.20
C ASN A 262 -23.17 -0.36 0.67
N GLU A 263 -23.65 -0.68 1.87
CA GLU A 263 -23.62 -2.05 2.43
C GLU A 263 -24.41 -3.08 1.60
N GLU A 264 -25.41 -2.64 0.84
CA GLU A 264 -26.32 -3.51 0.08
C GLU A 264 -26.00 -3.55 -1.43
N THR A 265 -25.14 -2.65 -1.90
CA THR A 265 -24.89 -2.40 -3.34
C THR A 265 -23.39 -2.44 -3.60
N GLU A 266 -22.94 -3.56 -4.15
CA GLU A 266 -21.59 -3.76 -4.65
C GLU A 266 -21.40 -3.02 -5.98
N LEU A 267 -20.17 -2.54 -6.22
CA LEU A 267 -19.76 -1.99 -7.51
C LEU A 267 -19.24 -3.10 -8.42
N GLU A 268 -19.49 -2.97 -9.72
CA GLU A 268 -18.96 -3.88 -10.74
C GLU A 268 -17.48 -3.63 -11.04
N ALA A 269 -17.01 -2.39 -10.89
CA ALA A 269 -15.62 -2.03 -11.06
C ALA A 269 -14.71 -2.87 -10.14
N ASP A 270 -13.59 -3.37 -10.68
CA ASP A 270 -12.64 -4.18 -9.90
C ASP A 270 -12.13 -3.37 -8.69
N GLY A 271 -11.96 -4.06 -7.57
CA GLY A 271 -11.38 -3.48 -6.36
C GLY A 271 -9.86 -3.48 -6.37
N GLY A 272 -9.22 -4.17 -7.31
CA GLY A 272 -7.76 -4.33 -7.38
C GLY A 272 -7.24 -5.47 -6.51
N ASP A 273 -5.99 -5.87 -6.74
CA ASP A 273 -5.38 -7.05 -6.13
C ASP A 273 -4.43 -6.72 -4.96
N GLY A 274 -4.39 -5.44 -4.54
CA GLY A 274 -3.52 -4.95 -3.47
C GLY A 274 -3.55 -5.77 -2.17
N VAL A 275 -2.37 -5.97 -1.56
CA VAL A 275 -2.19 -6.79 -0.34
C VAL A 275 -2.89 -6.18 0.89
N PHE A 276 -3.07 -4.85 0.92
CA PHE A 276 -3.69 -4.13 2.03
C PHE A 276 -4.96 -3.37 1.58
N PRO A 277 -5.97 -3.30 2.46
CA PRO A 277 -7.28 -2.76 2.09
C PRO A 277 -7.38 -1.23 2.12
N CYS A 278 -8.25 -0.72 1.25
CA CYS A 278 -8.75 0.65 1.21
C CYS A 278 -10.19 0.68 1.74
N ARG A 279 -10.33 1.11 2.99
CA ARG A 279 -11.60 1.09 3.71
C ARG A 279 -12.57 2.24 3.38
N GLU A 280 -12.14 3.25 2.64
CA GLU A 280 -12.94 4.48 2.42
C GLU A 280 -12.48 5.22 1.15
N PRO A 281 -13.39 5.87 0.38
CA PRO A 281 -13.02 6.78 -0.70
C PRO A 281 -12.04 7.85 -0.22
N CYS A 282 -10.86 7.91 -0.84
CA CYS A 282 -9.80 8.81 -0.38
C CYS A 282 -10.07 10.27 -0.81
N SER A 283 -9.32 11.22 -0.23
CA SER A 283 -9.48 12.64 -0.55
C SER A 283 -9.24 12.98 -2.04
N LEU A 284 -8.41 12.23 -2.75
CA LEU A 284 -8.23 12.40 -4.20
C LEU A 284 -9.47 11.97 -4.98
N VAL A 285 -10.07 10.83 -4.62
CA VAL A 285 -11.34 10.38 -5.19
C VAL A 285 -12.40 11.47 -4.99
N ILE A 286 -12.59 11.96 -3.76
CA ILE A 286 -13.56 13.03 -3.47
C ILE A 286 -13.27 14.31 -4.26
N ALA A 287 -12.00 14.69 -4.42
CA ALA A 287 -11.62 15.85 -5.21
C ALA A 287 -11.89 15.67 -6.71
N ALA A 288 -11.61 14.50 -7.26
CA ALA A 288 -11.88 14.14 -8.66
C ALA A 288 -13.39 14.10 -8.92
N SER A 289 -14.15 13.40 -8.07
CA SER A 289 -15.60 13.31 -8.16
C SER A 289 -16.26 14.68 -8.15
N ARG A 290 -15.81 15.62 -7.31
CA ARG A 290 -16.32 17.00 -7.34
C ARG A 290 -16.15 17.67 -8.72
N LYS A 291 -15.01 17.43 -9.39
CA LYS A 291 -14.76 18.00 -10.71
C LYS A 291 -15.67 17.35 -11.75
N TRP A 292 -15.84 16.03 -11.70
CA TRP A 292 -16.70 15.29 -12.61
C TRP A 292 -18.18 15.57 -12.40
N THR A 293 -18.67 15.70 -11.17
CA THR A 293 -20.07 16.11 -10.91
C THR A 293 -20.42 17.44 -11.59
N ARG A 294 -19.44 18.35 -11.73
CA ARG A 294 -19.67 19.60 -12.46
C ARG A 294 -19.68 19.41 -13.96
N LEU A 295 -18.78 18.59 -14.50
CA LEU A 295 -18.74 18.27 -15.93
C LEU A 295 -20.03 17.57 -16.35
N GLU A 296 -20.48 16.58 -15.57
CA GLU A 296 -21.73 15.84 -15.82
C GLU A 296 -23.00 16.65 -15.56
N SER A 297 -22.90 17.83 -14.95
CA SER A 297 -24.03 18.76 -14.83
C SER A 297 -24.25 19.61 -16.08
N GLU A 298 -23.30 19.59 -17.03
CA GLU A 298 -23.41 20.32 -18.29
C GLU A 298 -24.38 19.59 -19.24
N GLU A 299 -25.19 20.36 -19.98
CA GLU A 299 -26.07 19.77 -20.99
C GLU A 299 -25.25 19.24 -22.17
N THR A 300 -25.43 17.96 -22.51
CA THR A 300 -24.76 17.35 -23.65
C THR A 300 -25.04 18.12 -24.94
N GLN A 301 -23.99 18.48 -25.66
CA GLN A 301 -24.08 19.12 -26.98
C GLN A 301 -23.48 18.22 -28.06
N THR A 302 -24.08 18.25 -29.25
CA THR A 302 -23.53 17.59 -30.43
C THR A 302 -22.59 18.53 -31.18
N TYR A 303 -21.36 18.08 -31.38
CA TYR A 303 -20.35 18.72 -32.24
C TYR A 303 -20.10 17.85 -33.47
N GLU A 304 -20.16 18.44 -34.67
CA GLU A 304 -19.95 17.71 -35.93
C GLU A 304 -18.72 18.25 -36.65
N PHE A 305 -17.85 17.35 -37.09
CA PHE A 305 -16.69 17.62 -37.96
C PHE A 305 -16.19 16.31 -38.59
N GLU A 306 -15.45 16.42 -39.69
CA GLU A 306 -15.00 15.27 -40.48
C GLU A 306 -13.56 14.86 -40.17
N LEU A 307 -13.38 13.61 -39.73
CA LEU A 307 -12.09 12.96 -39.55
C LEU A 307 -11.91 11.82 -40.54
N THR A 308 -10.68 11.61 -41.00
CA THR A 308 -10.32 10.33 -41.64
C THR A 308 -10.23 9.23 -40.57
N PRO A 309 -10.38 7.94 -40.93
CA PRO A 309 -10.28 6.84 -39.96
C PRO A 309 -9.00 6.90 -39.12
N SER A 310 -7.85 7.16 -39.75
CA SER A 310 -6.55 7.26 -39.05
C SER A 310 -6.42 8.48 -38.14
N GLU A 311 -7.16 9.57 -38.39
CA GLU A 311 -7.16 10.71 -37.48
C GLU A 311 -8.04 10.45 -36.26
N LYS A 312 -9.15 9.73 -36.44
CA LYS A 312 -10.00 9.31 -35.34
C LYS A 312 -9.28 8.29 -34.44
N GLU A 313 -8.67 7.26 -35.05
CA GLU A 313 -7.80 6.29 -34.36
C GLU A 313 -6.67 7.00 -33.59
N GLN A 314 -6.02 7.99 -34.21
CA GLN A 314 -4.98 8.75 -33.52
C GLN A 314 -5.49 9.52 -32.29
N ILE A 315 -6.72 10.04 -32.31
CA ILE A 315 -7.32 10.71 -31.13
C ILE A 315 -7.58 9.70 -30.01
N GLU A 316 -8.06 8.50 -30.36
CA GLU A 316 -8.26 7.40 -29.41
C GLU A 316 -6.92 7.00 -28.77
N ASP A 317 -5.88 6.79 -29.59
CA ASP A 317 -4.53 6.48 -29.10
C ASP A 317 -3.96 7.57 -28.16
N ILE A 318 -4.27 8.85 -28.41
CA ILE A 318 -3.87 9.97 -27.55
C ILE A 318 -4.59 9.90 -26.20
N ILE A 319 -5.89 9.59 -26.19
CA ILE A 319 -6.68 9.46 -24.96
C ILE A 319 -6.11 8.31 -24.13
N ASP A 320 -5.93 7.14 -24.74
CA ASP A 320 -5.43 5.94 -24.06
C ASP A 320 -4.02 6.17 -23.52
N ALA A 321 -3.11 6.75 -24.32
CA ALA A 321 -1.74 7.00 -23.86
C ALA A 321 -1.67 8.02 -22.71
N VAL A 322 -2.58 9.01 -22.66
CA VAL A 322 -2.66 9.95 -21.53
C VAL A 322 -3.27 9.27 -20.31
N ALA A 323 -4.35 8.51 -20.48
CA ALA A 323 -5.03 7.78 -19.40
C ALA A 323 -4.07 6.79 -18.71
N ASP A 324 -3.29 6.06 -19.51
CA ASP A 324 -2.31 5.07 -19.02
C ASP A 324 -0.98 5.70 -18.56
N GLY A 325 -0.80 7.03 -18.68
CA GLY A 325 0.45 7.70 -18.33
C GLY A 325 1.66 7.39 -19.22
N ARG A 326 1.48 6.75 -20.38
CA ARG A 326 2.53 6.24 -21.28
C ARG A 326 3.15 7.29 -22.22
N ILE A 327 2.77 8.56 -22.10
CA ILE A 327 3.23 9.62 -23.02
C ILE A 327 4.76 9.77 -23.04
N ASP A 328 5.42 9.63 -21.88
CA ASP A 328 6.86 9.83 -21.77
C ASP A 328 7.67 8.63 -22.31
N ASP A 329 7.05 7.47 -22.48
CA ASP A 329 7.68 6.26 -23.03
C ASP A 329 7.77 6.30 -24.56
N ILE A 330 6.94 7.11 -25.21
CA ILE A 330 6.87 7.21 -26.67
C ILE A 330 8.02 8.08 -27.17
N ARG A 331 9.02 7.45 -27.80
CA ARG A 331 10.20 8.18 -28.27
C ARG A 331 9.86 9.04 -29.48
N GLU A 332 10.65 10.10 -29.65
CA GLU A 332 10.46 11.05 -30.75
C GLU A 332 10.50 10.38 -32.14
N ALA A 333 11.33 9.33 -32.30
CA ALA A 333 11.47 8.57 -33.53
C ALA A 333 10.38 7.49 -33.75
N ASP A 334 9.55 7.20 -32.75
CA ASP A 334 8.49 6.18 -32.82
C ASP A 334 7.24 6.77 -33.51
N VAL A 335 7.44 7.27 -34.73
CA VAL A 335 6.42 7.99 -35.51
C VAL A 335 5.24 7.12 -35.95
N TYR A 336 5.26 5.82 -35.63
CA TYR A 336 4.14 4.92 -35.91
C TYR A 336 3.14 4.87 -34.76
N GLU A 337 3.55 5.23 -33.54
CA GLU A 337 2.67 5.36 -32.37
C GLU A 337 1.69 6.54 -32.54
N GLY A 338 0.40 6.33 -32.29
CA GLY A 338 -0.62 7.36 -32.52
C GLY A 338 -0.43 8.61 -31.66
N ALA A 339 -0.08 8.42 -30.39
CA ALA A 339 0.19 9.51 -29.44
C ALA A 339 1.57 10.16 -29.60
N ASN A 340 2.39 9.73 -30.58
CA ASN A 340 3.70 10.32 -30.84
C ASN A 340 3.62 11.85 -31.02
N ARG A 341 4.57 12.56 -30.40
CA ARG A 341 4.62 14.03 -30.38
C ARG A 341 4.55 14.68 -31.76
N TYR A 342 5.24 14.14 -32.78
CA TYR A 342 5.20 14.71 -34.12
C TYR A 342 3.86 14.49 -34.81
N ARG A 343 3.26 13.31 -34.64
CA ARG A 343 1.92 13.02 -35.16
C ARG A 343 0.88 13.91 -34.50
N THR A 344 0.91 14.07 -33.19
CA THR A 344 -0.03 14.94 -32.46
C THR A 344 0.12 16.41 -32.88
N ARG A 345 1.36 16.88 -33.11
CA ARG A 345 1.60 18.23 -33.64
C ARG A 345 1.09 18.40 -35.06
N PHE A 346 1.29 17.42 -35.94
CA PHE A 346 0.78 17.45 -37.30
C PHE A 346 -0.75 17.48 -37.33
N LEU A 347 -1.40 16.63 -36.53
CA LEU A 347 -2.85 16.60 -36.38
C LEU A 347 -3.38 17.97 -35.92
N ARG A 348 -2.75 18.56 -34.89
CA ARG A 348 -3.11 19.90 -34.41
C ARG A 348 -2.97 20.96 -35.51
N THR A 349 -1.85 21.00 -36.23
CA THR A 349 -1.64 21.95 -37.34
C THR A 349 -2.65 21.78 -38.47
N LYS A 350 -3.08 20.55 -38.74
CA LYS A 350 -4.04 20.26 -39.80
C LYS A 350 -5.48 20.60 -39.39
N ARG A 351 -5.84 20.37 -38.12
CA ARG A 351 -7.23 20.36 -37.67
C ARG A 351 -7.65 21.58 -36.86
N PHE A 352 -6.73 22.26 -36.19
CA PHE A 352 -7.11 23.43 -35.40
C PHE A 352 -7.09 24.68 -36.28
N ASP A 353 -8.12 25.51 -36.18
CA ASP A 353 -8.17 26.81 -36.83
C ASP A 353 -7.30 27.84 -36.10
N GLU A 354 -7.30 29.09 -36.57
CA GLU A 354 -6.52 30.19 -35.99
C GLU A 354 -7.00 30.57 -34.57
N ASP A 355 -8.26 30.27 -34.24
CA ASP A 355 -8.89 30.53 -32.94
C ASP A 355 -8.71 29.35 -31.96
N GLY A 356 -8.10 28.25 -32.41
CA GLY A 356 -7.86 27.05 -31.60
C GLY A 356 -9.04 26.08 -31.52
N ASN A 357 -10.03 26.20 -32.39
CA ASN A 357 -11.16 25.29 -32.46
C ASN A 357 -10.82 24.04 -33.27
N LEU A 358 -11.21 22.87 -32.75
CA LEU A 358 -11.04 21.61 -33.45
C LEU A 358 -11.93 21.58 -34.70
N SER A 359 -11.30 21.47 -35.86
CA SER A 359 -11.92 21.49 -37.19
C SER A 359 -12.80 22.72 -37.46
N GLY A 360 -12.51 23.85 -36.81
CA GLY A 360 -13.29 25.07 -36.95
C GLY A 360 -14.63 25.07 -36.21
N THR A 361 -14.88 24.06 -35.36
CA THR A 361 -16.12 23.93 -34.59
C THR A 361 -15.93 24.54 -33.19
N PRO A 362 -16.60 25.67 -32.85
CA PRO A 362 -16.46 26.30 -31.54
C PRO A 362 -16.94 25.40 -30.40
N THR A 363 -16.22 25.40 -29.27
CA THR A 363 -16.61 24.65 -28.07
C THR A 363 -17.83 25.22 -27.38
N ASN A 364 -17.96 26.54 -27.30
CA ASN A 364 -19.17 27.19 -26.82
C ASN A 364 -19.92 27.75 -28.02
N ARG A 365 -21.19 27.40 -28.19
CA ARG A 365 -22.05 28.14 -29.14
C ARG A 365 -22.15 29.58 -28.63
N ALA A 366 -21.77 30.54 -29.47
CA ALA A 366 -22.07 31.94 -29.20
C ALA A 366 -23.59 32.05 -29.05
N ASP A 367 -24.05 32.61 -27.94
CA ASP A 367 -25.46 32.84 -27.67
C ASP A 367 -26.14 33.44 -28.91
N GLU A 368 -27.22 32.81 -29.35
CA GLU A 368 -28.10 33.39 -30.36
C GLU A 368 -28.68 34.71 -29.82
N GLU A 369 -28.36 35.80 -30.53
CA GLU A 369 -29.05 37.10 -30.57
C GLU A 369 -28.70 38.20 -29.53
N GLU A 370 -27.65 38.97 -29.85
CA GLU A 370 -27.77 40.43 -29.89
C GLU A 370 -28.75 40.86 -31.02
N VAL A 371 -30.07 40.64 -30.92
CA VAL A 371 -31.05 41.44 -31.70
C VAL A 371 -32.42 41.51 -30.98
N ALA A 372 -32.53 42.43 -30.02
CA ALA A 372 -33.76 43.21 -29.89
C ALA A 372 -33.38 44.61 -29.41
N GLY A 373 -33.05 45.47 -30.38
CA GLY A 373 -33.01 46.90 -30.14
C GLY A 373 -34.33 47.37 -29.53
N HIS A 374 -34.24 47.99 -28.37
CA HIS A 374 -35.20 49.03 -27.99
C HIS A 374 -34.43 50.35 -28.05
N ASP A 375 -34.48 50.96 -29.22
CA ASP A 375 -34.39 52.41 -29.35
C ASP A 375 -35.62 53.03 -28.67
N ASP A 376 -35.35 54.09 -27.90
CA ASP A 376 -36.22 55.10 -27.26
C ASP A 376 -37.14 54.71 -26.09
#